data_AF-A0A1Q3CA98-F1
#
_entry.id   AF-A0A1Q3CA98-F1
#
_cell.length_a   1.000
_cell.length_b   1.000
_cell.length_c   1.000
_cell.angle_alpha   90.00
_cell.angle_beta   90.00
_cell.angle_gamma   90.00
#
_symmetry.space_group_name_H-M   'P 1'
#
loop_
_entity.id
_entity.type
_entity.pdbx_description
1 polymer ?
#
loop_
_entity_poly.entity_id
_entity_poly.type
_entity_poly.pdbx_seq_one_letter_code
_entity_poly.pdbx_strand_id
1 'polypeptide(L)'
;MNCIKEGLIPTKYFEKTKQRLSTANGENLRVKFKIFDVHICNEGICIKQPFILVKDLGIGIILGQPFLEIIKPFKVKTEGITTKIFQQKFLFAFNEKPITKDINLLKTFSLFTEHSVNLIKTKENHLYFMKQEISNKKLEQQLQTSQIREKINSSNLCLYPLNAFRHIKRHIVSLQYEKDFTKQNIPNKKDLT
;
A
#
# COMPACT_ATOMS: atom_id res chain seq x y z
N MET A 1 4.68 -18.46 -18.83
CA MET A 1 4.20 -19.54 -17.93
C MET A 1 2.73 -19.37 -17.65
N ASN A 2 2.03 -20.46 -17.34
CA ASN A 2 0.65 -20.41 -16.86
C ASN A 2 0.63 -20.32 -15.33
N CYS A 3 -0.29 -19.55 -14.78
CA CYS A 3 -0.37 -19.28 -13.34
C CYS A 3 -1.78 -19.60 -12.81
N ILE A 4 -1.84 -20.06 -11.56
CA ILE A 4 -3.09 -20.30 -10.85
C ILE A 4 -3.06 -19.66 -9.46
N LYS A 5 -4.18 -19.08 -9.05
CA LYS A 5 -4.35 -18.47 -7.73
C LYS A 5 -4.41 -19.52 -6.63
N GLU A 6 -3.77 -19.21 -5.50
CA GLU A 6 -3.89 -20.02 -4.28
C GLU A 6 -5.35 -20.12 -3.80
N GLY A 7 -5.76 -21.31 -3.37
CA GLY A 7 -7.11 -21.59 -2.88
C GLY A 7 -8.10 -22.10 -3.94
N LEU A 8 -7.77 -22.04 -5.24
CA LEU A 8 -8.64 -22.60 -6.29
C LEU A 8 -8.58 -24.12 -6.40
N ILE A 9 -7.41 -24.69 -6.13
CA ILE A 9 -7.16 -26.14 -6.20
C ILE A 9 -6.54 -26.59 -4.87
N PRO A 10 -6.95 -27.76 -4.32
CA PRO A 10 -6.33 -28.33 -3.13
C PRO A 10 -4.81 -28.46 -3.26
N THR A 11 -4.10 -28.08 -2.20
CA THR A 11 -2.62 -28.07 -2.18
C THR A 11 -2.00 -29.45 -2.39
N LYS A 12 -2.75 -30.55 -2.16
CA LYS A 12 -2.30 -31.93 -2.37
C LYS A 12 -1.87 -32.24 -3.82
N TYR A 13 -2.35 -31.47 -4.79
CA TYR A 13 -2.00 -31.65 -6.21
C TYR A 13 -0.75 -30.88 -6.64
N PHE A 14 -0.12 -30.14 -5.71
CA PHE A 14 1.03 -29.31 -6.00
C PHE A 14 2.32 -29.93 -5.48
N GLU A 15 3.37 -29.78 -6.28
CA GLU A 15 4.73 -30.18 -5.95
C GLU A 15 5.61 -28.94 -5.73
N LYS A 16 6.64 -29.07 -4.89
CA LYS A 16 7.60 -27.98 -4.67
C LYS A 16 8.39 -27.70 -5.95
N THR A 17 8.64 -26.42 -6.23
CA THR A 17 9.47 -26.00 -7.36
C THR A 17 10.48 -24.92 -6.96
N LYS A 18 11.61 -24.88 -7.66
CA LYS A 18 12.62 -23.81 -7.56
C LYS A 18 12.46 -22.74 -8.66
N GLN A 19 11.40 -22.85 -9.46
CA GLN A 19 11.16 -21.92 -10.56
C GLN A 19 10.92 -20.50 -10.02
N ARG A 20 11.55 -19.50 -10.63
CA ARG A 20 11.37 -18.08 -10.28
C ARG A 20 10.53 -17.40 -11.36
N LEU A 21 9.71 -16.44 -10.94
CA LEU A 21 8.94 -15.59 -11.84
C LEU A 21 9.14 -14.13 -11.40
N SER A 22 9.27 -13.23 -12.36
CA SER A 22 9.32 -11.79 -12.11
C SER A 22 8.06 -11.14 -12.67
N THR A 23 7.53 -10.14 -11.97
CA THR A 23 6.45 -9.29 -12.48
C THR A 23 7.00 -8.34 -13.55
N ALA A 24 6.10 -7.68 -14.29
CA ALA A 24 6.48 -6.65 -15.25
C ALA A 24 7.24 -5.48 -14.61
N ASN A 25 7.07 -5.27 -13.30
CA ASN A 25 7.77 -4.24 -12.52
C ASN A 25 9.16 -4.70 -12.04
N GLY A 26 9.60 -5.91 -12.41
CA GLY A 26 10.89 -6.48 -12.01
C GLY A 26 10.90 -7.14 -10.63
N GLU A 27 9.80 -7.09 -9.88
CA GLU A 27 9.70 -7.73 -8.57
C GLU A 27 9.62 -9.25 -8.71
N ASN A 28 10.33 -9.98 -7.86
CA ASN A 28 10.30 -11.44 -7.87
C ASN A 28 9.07 -11.97 -7.11
N LEU A 29 8.23 -12.74 -7.80
CA LEU A 29 7.17 -13.52 -7.18
C LEU A 29 7.76 -14.76 -6.51
N ARG A 30 7.38 -14.99 -5.26
CA ARG A 30 7.74 -16.20 -4.51
C ARG A 30 6.89 -17.37 -4.98
N VAL A 31 7.29 -17.98 -6.09
CA VAL A 31 6.73 -19.24 -6.57
C VAL A 31 7.36 -20.40 -5.80
N LYS A 32 6.55 -21.10 -5.00
CA LYS A 32 7.01 -22.25 -4.20
C LYS A 32 6.50 -23.59 -4.74
N PHE A 33 5.41 -23.54 -5.51
CA PHE A 33 4.65 -24.72 -5.87
C PHE A 33 4.24 -24.70 -7.34
N LYS A 34 4.17 -25.88 -7.93
CA LYS A 34 3.80 -26.11 -9.33
C LYS A 34 2.94 -27.36 -9.41
N ILE A 35 1.93 -27.32 -10.28
CA ILE A 35 1.15 -28.47 -10.69
C ILE A 35 1.54 -28.80 -12.12
N PHE A 36 1.93 -30.05 -12.36
CA PHE A 36 2.46 -30.47 -13.66
C PHE A 36 1.38 -30.99 -14.61
N ASP A 37 0.31 -31.53 -14.05
CA ASP A 37 -0.72 -32.25 -14.80
C ASP A 37 -2.08 -31.58 -14.74
N VAL A 38 -2.20 -30.43 -15.42
CA VAL A 38 -3.49 -29.75 -15.60
C VAL A 38 -3.91 -29.85 -17.05
N HIS A 39 -5.16 -30.23 -17.27
CA HIS A 39 -5.76 -30.30 -18.60
C HIS A 39 -6.69 -29.11 -18.80
N ILE A 40 -6.44 -28.34 -19.85
CA ILE A 40 -7.32 -27.26 -20.30
C ILE A 40 -8.19 -27.84 -21.40
N CYS A 41 -9.46 -28.07 -21.10
CA CYS A 41 -10.38 -28.76 -22.01
C CYS A 41 -11.40 -27.80 -22.63
N ASN A 42 -11.62 -27.94 -23.94
CA ASN A 42 -12.64 -27.20 -24.70
C ASN A 42 -13.16 -28.07 -25.85
N GLU A 43 -14.49 -28.23 -25.95
CA GLU A 43 -15.17 -28.92 -27.07
C GLU A 43 -14.53 -30.26 -27.49
N GLY A 44 -14.12 -31.08 -26.51
CA GLY A 44 -13.54 -32.41 -26.75
C GLY A 44 -12.02 -32.45 -26.92
N ILE A 45 -11.33 -31.32 -27.01
CA ILE A 45 -9.87 -31.24 -26.94
C ILE A 45 -9.44 -30.93 -25.52
N CYS A 46 -8.40 -31.61 -25.03
CA CYS A 46 -7.74 -31.28 -23.78
C CYS A 46 -6.25 -31.04 -24.02
N ILE A 47 -5.75 -29.87 -23.63
CA ILE A 47 -4.34 -29.51 -23.74
C ILE A 47 -3.71 -29.59 -22.35
N LYS A 48 -2.73 -30.47 -22.19
CA LYS A 48 -1.97 -30.61 -20.95
C LYS A 48 -0.99 -29.45 -20.80
N GLN A 49 -1.03 -28.77 -19.66
CA GLN A 49 -0.17 -27.64 -19.33
C GLN A 49 0.20 -27.63 -17.84
N PRO A 50 1.45 -27.30 -17.50
CA PRO A 50 1.80 -27.04 -16.12
C PRO A 50 1.37 -25.63 -15.68
N PHE A 51 1.05 -25.48 -14.39
CA PHE A 51 0.74 -24.20 -13.76
C PHE A 51 1.58 -23.97 -12.52
N ILE A 52 1.99 -22.73 -12.31
CA ILE A 52 2.63 -22.31 -11.06
C ILE A 52 1.62 -21.66 -10.12
N LEU A 53 1.77 -21.93 -8.82
CA LEU A 53 0.93 -21.34 -7.78
C LEU A 53 1.39 -19.92 -7.45
N VAL A 54 0.48 -18.96 -7.48
CA VAL A 54 0.71 -17.57 -7.10
C VAL A 54 -0.32 -17.14 -6.06
N LYS A 55 0.12 -16.58 -4.94
CA LYS A 55 -0.77 -16.16 -3.83
C LYS A 55 -1.56 -14.91 -4.21
N ASP A 56 -0.84 -13.86 -4.57
CA ASP A 56 -1.40 -12.51 -4.76
C ASP A 56 -1.86 -12.28 -6.20
N LEU A 57 -2.57 -13.26 -6.77
CA LEU A 57 -3.12 -13.14 -8.12
C LEU A 57 -4.53 -12.55 -8.07
N GLY A 58 -4.71 -11.37 -8.69
CA GLY A 58 -6.00 -10.70 -8.78
C GLY A 58 -7.04 -11.48 -9.60
N ILE A 59 -6.59 -12.31 -10.54
CA ILE A 59 -7.41 -13.17 -11.41
C ILE A 59 -7.18 -14.64 -11.00
N GLY A 60 -8.15 -15.51 -11.22
CA GLY A 60 -8.04 -16.92 -10.83
C GLY A 60 -6.97 -17.70 -11.59
N ILE A 61 -6.95 -17.59 -12.93
CA ILE A 61 -6.06 -18.35 -13.81
C ILE A 61 -5.49 -17.41 -14.87
N ILE A 62 -4.20 -17.56 -15.19
CA ILE A 62 -3.56 -16.92 -16.33
C ILE A 62 -3.01 -18.00 -17.26
N LEU A 63 -3.50 -18.01 -18.50
CA LEU A 63 -2.91 -18.76 -19.60
C LEU A 63 -1.84 -17.91 -20.26
N GLY A 64 -0.60 -18.33 -20.11
CA GLY A 64 0.54 -17.59 -20.63
C GLY A 64 0.95 -18.04 -22.03
N GLN A 65 2.12 -17.56 -22.44
CA GLN A 65 2.73 -17.89 -23.72
C GLN A 65 2.82 -19.41 -24.01
N PRO A 66 3.15 -20.31 -23.06
CA PRO A 66 3.21 -21.75 -23.36
C PRO A 66 1.90 -22.33 -23.89
N PHE A 67 0.76 -21.89 -23.35
CA PHE A 67 -0.55 -22.29 -23.88
C PHE A 67 -0.78 -21.70 -25.28
N LEU A 68 -0.47 -20.41 -25.46
CA LEU A 68 -0.63 -19.73 -26.76
C LEU A 68 0.22 -20.35 -27.87
N GLU A 69 1.42 -20.85 -27.56
CA GLU A 69 2.29 -21.52 -28.53
C GLU A 69 1.70 -22.82 -29.05
N ILE A 70 1.02 -23.59 -28.20
CA ILE A 70 0.39 -24.86 -28.60
C ILE A 70 -0.80 -24.62 -29.52
N ILE A 71 -1.58 -23.57 -29.27
CA ILE A 71 -2.76 -23.26 -30.09
C ILE A 71 -2.40 -22.46 -31.35
N LYS A 72 -1.11 -22.30 -31.72
CA LYS A 72 -0.74 -21.66 -32.98
C LYS A 72 -1.00 -22.58 -34.18
N PRO A 73 -1.45 -22.03 -35.31
CA PRO A 73 -1.82 -20.64 -35.53
C PRO A 73 -3.22 -20.31 -34.96
N PHE A 74 -3.37 -19.13 -34.36
CA PHE A 74 -4.65 -18.62 -33.89
C PHE A 74 -4.94 -17.20 -34.40
N LYS A 75 -6.22 -16.83 -34.43
CA LYS A 75 -6.71 -15.49 -34.72
C LYS A 75 -7.54 -15.00 -33.55
N VAL A 76 -7.27 -13.78 -33.11
CA VAL A 76 -8.07 -13.11 -32.08
C VAL A 76 -9.22 -12.36 -32.74
N LYS A 77 -10.42 -12.51 -32.19
CA LYS A 77 -11.63 -11.81 -32.59
C LYS A 77 -12.31 -11.18 -31.38
N THR A 78 -13.40 -10.45 -31.59
CA THR A 78 -14.17 -9.82 -30.51
C THR A 78 -14.83 -10.85 -29.60
N GLU A 79 -15.22 -12.01 -30.14
CA GLU A 79 -15.84 -13.09 -29.38
C GLU A 79 -14.84 -14.01 -28.65
N GLY A 80 -13.56 -14.03 -29.06
CA GLY A 80 -12.61 -15.01 -28.54
C GLY A 80 -11.38 -15.26 -29.39
N ILE A 81 -10.61 -16.29 -29.02
CA ILE A 81 -9.47 -16.79 -29.79
C ILE A 81 -9.93 -17.98 -30.64
N THR A 82 -9.78 -17.87 -31.95
CA THR A 82 -10.05 -18.97 -32.88
C THR A 82 -8.75 -19.64 -33.28
N THR A 83 -8.69 -20.97 -33.23
CA THR A 83 -7.52 -21.76 -33.65
C THR A 83 -7.96 -22.98 -34.46
N LYS A 84 -7.03 -23.57 -35.21
CA LYS A 84 -7.24 -24.87 -35.85
C LYS A 84 -6.30 -25.89 -35.22
N ILE A 85 -6.87 -26.91 -34.61
CA ILE A 85 -6.14 -28.04 -34.02
C ILE A 85 -6.70 -29.31 -34.67
N PHE A 86 -5.84 -30.19 -35.19
CA PHE A 86 -6.26 -31.39 -35.94
C PHE A 86 -7.26 -31.10 -37.07
N GLN A 87 -7.05 -30.00 -37.80
CA GLN A 87 -7.93 -29.50 -38.88
C GLN A 87 -9.34 -29.06 -38.44
N GLN A 88 -9.72 -29.32 -37.19
CA GLN A 88 -10.94 -28.83 -36.58
C GLN A 88 -10.73 -27.43 -36.00
N LYS A 89 -11.74 -26.57 -36.17
CA LYS A 89 -11.69 -25.19 -35.71
C LYS A 89 -12.30 -25.10 -34.32
N PHE A 90 -11.57 -24.47 -33.40
CA PHE A 90 -12.01 -24.26 -32.03
C PHE A 90 -12.12 -22.78 -31.72
N LEU A 91 -13.07 -22.44 -30.87
CA LEU A 91 -13.26 -21.10 -30.32
C LEU A 91 -13.05 -21.14 -28.80
N PHE A 92 -12.08 -20.37 -28.32
CA PHE A 92 -11.94 -20.04 -26.91
C PHE A 92 -12.63 -18.69 -26.68
N ALA A 93 -13.89 -18.74 -26.26
CA ALA A 93 -14.71 -17.55 -26.06
C ALA A 93 -14.18 -16.67 -24.92
N PHE A 94 -14.26 -15.35 -25.08
CA PHE A 94 -14.02 -14.42 -24.00
C PHE A 94 -15.30 -14.23 -23.17
N ASN A 95 -15.17 -14.28 -21.84
CA ASN A 95 -16.29 -13.98 -20.95
C ASN A 95 -16.69 -12.50 -21.02
N GLU A 96 -15.71 -11.63 -21.28
CA GLU A 96 -15.88 -10.18 -21.42
C GLU A 96 -15.33 -9.74 -22.76
N LYS A 97 -15.91 -8.67 -23.34
CA LYS A 97 -15.41 -8.12 -24.60
C LYS A 97 -13.95 -7.69 -24.42
N PRO A 98 -13.05 -8.02 -25.37
CA PRO A 98 -11.67 -7.61 -25.28
C PRO A 98 -11.59 -6.09 -25.28
N ILE A 99 -10.98 -5.55 -24.23
CA ILE A 99 -10.75 -4.12 -24.08
C ILE A 99 -9.71 -3.71 -25.13
N THR A 100 -10.02 -2.68 -25.93
CA THR A 100 -9.08 -2.14 -26.91
C THR A 100 -7.79 -1.70 -26.20
N LYS A 101 -6.63 -1.89 -26.85
CA LYS A 101 -5.31 -1.58 -26.27
C LYS A 101 -5.28 -0.19 -25.63
N ASP A 102 -5.95 0.79 -26.25
CA ASP A 102 -5.97 2.17 -25.79
C ASP A 102 -6.63 2.33 -24.41
N ILE A 103 -7.71 1.61 -24.12
CA ILE A 103 -8.38 1.69 -22.81
C ILE A 103 -7.52 1.05 -21.71
N ASN A 104 -6.83 -0.06 -22.00
CA ASN A 104 -5.90 -0.68 -21.05
C ASN A 104 -4.66 0.19 -20.82
N LEU A 105 -4.15 0.85 -21.87
CA LEU A 105 -3.10 1.84 -21.74
C LEU A 105 -3.56 3.01 -20.87
N LEU A 106 -4.76 3.56 -21.11
CA LEU A 106 -5.34 4.63 -20.29
C LEU A 106 -5.51 4.21 -18.82
N LYS A 107 -5.97 2.98 -18.56
CA LYS A 107 -6.08 2.46 -17.19
C LYS A 107 -4.71 2.33 -16.51
N THR A 108 -3.70 1.87 -17.25
CA THR A 108 -2.32 1.77 -16.75
C THR A 108 -1.73 3.14 -16.48
N PHE A 109 -1.93 4.10 -17.39
CA PHE A 109 -1.53 5.49 -17.19
C PHE A 109 -2.23 6.09 -15.97
N SER A 110 -3.52 5.86 -15.79
CA SER A 110 -4.27 6.34 -14.62
C SER A 110 -3.67 5.84 -13.30
N LEU A 111 -3.36 4.55 -13.19
CA LEU A 111 -2.74 3.97 -12.00
C LEU A 111 -1.34 4.54 -11.74
N PHE A 112 -0.55 4.71 -12.80
CA PHE A 112 0.77 5.32 -12.72
C PHE A 112 0.70 6.79 -12.29
N THR A 113 -0.26 7.54 -12.83
CA THR A 113 -0.51 8.94 -12.46
C THR A 113 -0.90 9.05 -10.99
N GLU A 114 -1.81 8.19 -10.51
CA GLU A 114 -2.22 8.19 -9.10
C GLU A 114 -1.03 7.91 -8.17
N HIS A 115 -0.23 6.89 -8.48
CA HIS A 115 0.98 6.58 -7.71
C HIS A 115 1.96 7.77 -7.71
N SER A 116 2.17 8.39 -8.87
CA SER A 116 3.06 9.55 -9.01
C SER A 116 2.57 10.75 -8.21
N VAL A 117 1.26 11.04 -8.24
CA VAL A 117 0.63 12.11 -7.45
C VAL A 117 0.80 11.86 -5.95
N ASN A 118 0.59 10.62 -5.49
CA ASN A 118 0.78 10.27 -4.09
C ASN A 118 2.25 10.44 -3.64
N LEU A 119 3.20 10.08 -4.51
CA LEU A 119 4.63 10.28 -4.25
C LEU A 119 4.97 11.78 -4.16
N ILE A 120 4.46 12.59 -5.09
CA ILE A 120 4.64 14.06 -5.08
C ILE A 120 4.09 14.64 -3.78
N LYS A 121 2.85 14.29 -3.41
CA LYS A 121 2.22 14.75 -2.16
C LYS A 121 3.04 14.40 -0.92
N THR A 122 3.63 13.20 -0.91
CA THR A 122 4.51 12.77 0.19
C THR A 122 5.79 13.61 0.26
N LYS A 123 6.38 13.93 -0.90
CA LYS A 123 7.57 14.79 -1.00
C LYS A 123 7.28 16.26 -0.64
N GLU A 124 6.12 16.78 -1.04
CA GLU A 124 5.67 18.12 -0.66
C GLU A 124 5.50 18.25 0.86
N ASN A 125 4.86 17.27 1.49
CA ASN A 125 4.72 17.22 2.94
C ASN A 125 6.09 17.18 3.63
N HIS A 126 7.03 16.37 3.13
CA HIS A 126 8.38 16.32 3.67
C HIS A 126 9.11 17.67 3.53
N LEU A 127 9.00 18.33 2.37
CA LEU A 127 9.58 19.65 2.13
C LEU A 127 9.00 20.71 3.07
N TYR A 128 7.69 20.66 3.32
CA TYR A 128 7.02 21.51 4.29
C TYR A 128 7.65 21.37 5.69
N PHE A 129 7.84 20.14 6.17
CA PHE A 129 8.49 19.90 7.47
C PHE A 129 9.94 20.41 7.50
N MET A 130 10.73 20.17 6.46
CA MET A 130 12.10 20.68 6.37
C MET A 130 12.16 22.21 6.42
N LYS A 131 11.23 22.89 5.74
CA LYS A 131 11.14 24.36 5.77
C LYS A 131 10.88 24.87 7.19
N GLN A 132 9.99 24.21 7.92
CA GLN A 132 9.73 24.55 9.32
C GLN A 132 10.94 24.30 10.21
N GLU A 133 11.65 23.20 10.02
CA GLU A 133 12.87 22.90 10.78
C GLU A 133 13.96 23.96 10.54
N ILE A 134 14.15 24.41 9.30
CA ILE A 134 15.10 25.49 8.97
C ILE A 134 14.70 26.80 9.65
N SER A 135 13.40 27.14 9.62
CA SER A 135 12.89 28.33 10.29
C SER A 135 13.12 28.27 11.81
N ASN A 136 12.89 27.11 12.42
CA ASN A 136 13.12 26.89 13.85
C ASN A 136 14.62 27.04 14.19
N LYS A 137 15.52 26.43 13.42
CA LYS A 137 16.97 26.57 13.62
C LYS A 137 17.43 28.04 13.49
N LYS A 138 16.86 28.80 12.55
CA LYS A 138 17.16 30.23 12.40
C LYS A 138 16.69 31.04 13.61
N LEU A 139 15.50 30.72 14.15
CA LEU A 139 15.00 31.33 15.38
C LEU A 139 15.88 30.99 16.58
N GLU A 140 16.29 29.73 16.73
CA GLU A 140 17.22 29.30 17.78
C GLU A 140 18.55 30.07 17.70
N GLN A 141 19.11 30.25 16.50
CA GLN A 141 20.32 31.07 16.32
C GLN A 141 20.10 32.52 16.72
N GLN A 142 18.97 33.13 16.36
CA GLN A 142 18.63 34.50 16.76
C GLN A 142 18.45 34.65 18.28
N LEU A 143 17.88 33.65 18.95
CA LEU A 143 17.75 33.62 20.41
C LEU A 143 19.11 33.50 21.13
N GLN A 144 20.12 32.91 20.48
CA GLN A 144 21.48 32.82 21.02
C GLN A 144 22.33 34.09 20.85
N THR A 145 21.92 35.03 19.98
CA THR A 145 22.59 36.34 19.85
C THR A 145 22.40 37.19 21.12
N SER A 146 23.49 37.77 21.61
CA SER A 146 23.71 38.31 22.96
C SER A 146 22.62 39.24 23.52
N GLN A 147 21.98 40.05 22.69
CA GLN A 147 21.04 41.08 23.15
C GLN A 147 19.72 40.53 23.71
N ILE A 148 19.24 39.36 23.27
CA ILE A 148 18.00 38.75 23.77
C ILE A 148 18.28 37.93 25.04
N ARG A 149 19.40 37.20 25.07
CA ARG A 149 19.83 36.44 26.25
C ARG A 149 20.09 37.34 27.46
N GLU A 150 20.68 38.51 27.25
CA GLU A 150 20.90 39.50 28.31
C GLU A 150 19.59 40.10 28.84
N LYS A 151 18.59 40.35 27.98
CA LYS A 151 17.25 40.79 28.41
C LYS A 151 16.48 39.73 29.20
N ILE A 152 16.60 38.45 28.84
CA ILE A 152 15.96 37.34 29.57
C ILE A 152 16.64 37.11 30.93
N ASN A 153 17.97 37.22 30.99
CA ASN A 153 18.73 37.05 32.24
C ASN A 153 18.61 38.26 33.19
N SER A 154 18.25 39.45 32.70
CA SER A 154 18.06 40.65 33.52
C SER A 154 16.64 40.82 34.07
N SER A 155 15.64 40.12 33.52
CA SER A 155 14.36 39.95 34.18
C SER A 155 14.46 38.88 35.27
N ASN A 156 14.70 39.30 36.52
CA ASN A 156 14.52 38.50 37.73
C ASN A 156 13.04 38.10 37.93
N LEU A 157 12.43 37.42 36.95
CA LEU A 157 11.08 36.89 37.09
C LEU A 157 11.19 35.57 37.87
N CYS A 158 11.12 35.69 39.19
CA CYS A 158 10.78 34.67 40.17
C CYS A 158 10.87 33.22 39.66
N LEU A 159 12.03 32.60 39.86
CA LEU A 159 12.21 31.15 39.90
C LEU A 159 11.43 30.57 41.10
N TYR A 160 10.10 30.59 41.04
CA TYR A 160 9.35 29.52 41.69
C TYR A 160 9.73 28.24 40.94
N PRO A 161 10.20 27.17 41.62
CA PRO A 161 10.83 26.07 40.94
C PRO A 161 9.88 25.43 39.93
N LEU A 162 10.20 25.53 38.64
CA LEU A 162 9.54 24.81 37.54
C LEU A 162 9.52 23.29 37.78
N ASN A 163 10.35 22.81 38.70
CA ASN A 163 10.39 21.43 39.18
C ASN A 163 9.09 20.98 39.87
N ALA A 164 8.33 21.89 40.50
CA ALA A 164 7.07 21.55 41.13
C ALA A 164 6.03 21.04 40.10
N PHE A 165 5.97 21.65 38.92
CA PHE A 165 5.02 21.25 37.87
C PHE A 165 5.37 19.93 37.17
N ARG A 166 6.66 19.58 37.08
CA ARG A 166 7.10 18.33 36.43
C ARG A 166 6.84 17.10 37.30
N HIS A 167 6.83 17.26 38.62
CA HIS A 167 6.45 16.20 39.56
C HIS A 167 4.93 15.99 39.64
N ILE A 168 4.13 17.04 39.46
CA ILE A 168 2.65 16.93 39.48
C ILE A 168 2.14 15.99 38.37
N LYS A 169 2.78 15.95 37.20
CA LYS A 169 2.37 15.04 36.11
C LYS A 169 2.65 13.54 36.38
N ARG A 170 3.37 13.18 37.43
CA ARG A 170 3.60 11.77 37.82
C ARG A 170 2.59 11.24 38.84
N HIS A 171 1.80 12.11 39.44
CA HIS A 171 0.77 11.72 40.40
C HIS A 171 -0.59 12.21 39.92
N ILE A 172 -1.43 11.28 39.45
CA ILE A 172 -2.87 11.55 39.33
C ILE A 172 -3.41 11.55 40.77
N VAL A 173 -3.63 12.73 41.32
CA VAL A 173 -4.38 12.89 42.56
C VAL A 173 -5.86 12.92 42.19
N SER A 174 -6.57 11.83 42.45
CA SER A 174 -8.03 11.85 42.50
C SER A 174 -8.44 12.62 43.76
N LEU A 175 -8.86 13.87 43.58
CA LEU A 175 -9.51 14.62 44.65
C LEU A 175 -10.82 13.92 45.00
N GLN A 176 -11.09 13.74 46.30
CA GLN A 176 -12.40 13.31 46.74
C GLN A 176 -13.41 14.39 46.33
N TYR A 177 -14.38 14.00 45.50
CA TYR A 177 -15.43 14.91 45.05
C TYR A 177 -16.38 15.11 46.23
N GLU A 178 -16.29 16.27 46.89
CA GLU A 178 -17.36 16.72 47.77
C GLU A 178 -18.63 16.90 46.91
N LYS A 179 -19.70 16.19 47.28
CA LYS A 179 -20.94 16.12 46.50
C LYS A 179 -21.59 17.49 46.25
N ASP A 180 -21.24 18.49 47.05
CA ASP A 180 -21.83 19.84 47.01
C ASP A 180 -20.88 20.89 46.43
N PHE A 181 -19.82 20.49 45.72
CA PHE A 181 -18.89 21.44 45.11
C PHE A 181 -19.52 22.20 43.92
N THR A 182 -19.96 23.43 44.17
CA THR A 182 -20.36 24.38 43.12
C THR A 182 -19.23 25.36 42.78
N LYS A 183 -18.95 25.49 41.47
CA LYS A 183 -17.90 26.34 40.88
C LYS A 183 -17.97 27.83 41.24
N GLN A 184 -19.08 28.28 41.82
CA GLN A 184 -19.30 29.66 42.27
C GLN A 184 -18.57 30.00 43.59
N ASN A 185 -18.14 29.00 44.36
CA ASN A 185 -17.46 29.22 45.65
C ASN A 185 -15.94 29.41 45.52
N ILE A 186 -15.41 29.52 44.31
CA ILE A 186 -13.99 29.80 44.08
C ILE A 186 -13.81 31.32 44.18
N PRO A 187 -13.12 31.85 45.22
CA PRO A 187 -12.94 33.29 45.37
C PRO A 187 -12.17 33.81 44.16
N ASN A 188 -12.71 34.84 43.49
CA ASN A 188 -11.94 35.52 42.47
C ASN A 188 -10.86 36.34 43.19
N LYS A 189 -9.68 36.42 42.58
CA LYS A 189 -8.48 37.11 43.11
C LYS A 189 -8.71 38.61 43.46
N LYS A 190 -9.90 39.16 43.19
CA LYS A 190 -10.32 40.52 43.55
C LYS A 190 -10.91 40.62 44.96
N ASP A 191 -11.24 39.49 45.61
CA ASP A 191 -11.93 39.46 46.91
C ASP A 191 -10.99 39.16 48.10
N LEU A 192 -9.67 39.12 47.88
CA LEU A 192 -8.64 38.92 48.91
C LEU A 192 -7.66 40.11 48.99
N THR A 193 -8.20 41.32 49.16
CA THR A 193 -7.44 42.49 49.63
C THR A 193 -7.78 42.80 51.07
#